data_AF-A0AAX4IU11-F1
#
_entry.id   AF-A0AAX4IU11-F1
#
_cell.length_a   1.000
_cell.length_b   1.000
_cell.length_c   1.000
_cell.angle_alpha   90.00
_cell.angle_beta   90.00
_cell.angle_gamma   90.00
#
_symmetry.space_group_name_H-M   'P 1'
#
loop_
_entity.id
_entity.type
_entity.pdbx_description
1 polymer ?
#
loop_
_entity_poly.entity_id
_entity_poly.type
_entity_poly.pdbx_seq_one_letter_code
_entity_poly.pdbx_strand_id
1 'polypeptide(L)'
;MSSPSSSEPVSIPVVVLGWKRTNGVVYVPDVLAERNAPYVMTAMVDFVETLEPYRYTPKNLGVILHNLHPRPRALVVGTAVPPSLTDEITAVWNEYVDTVLKEEFPGEEWKKNVCSHLQLFHYVSPETTKHPPKNIGWEREMLRQLDVVFRPEVTWD
;
A
#
# COMPACT_ATOMS: atom_id res chain seq x y z
N MET A 1 -39.65 8.58 3.54
CA MET A 1 -38.21 8.92 3.50
C MET A 1 -37.51 7.96 4.44
N SER A 2 -36.92 6.91 3.89
CA SER A 2 -36.19 5.91 4.67
C SER A 2 -34.80 6.45 4.92
N SER A 3 -34.41 6.59 6.18
CA SER A 3 -33.03 6.89 6.58
C SER A 3 -32.11 5.81 5.99
N PRO A 4 -30.98 6.15 5.35
CA PRO A 4 -30.02 5.14 4.94
C PRO A 4 -29.47 4.46 6.20
N SER A 5 -29.73 3.17 6.32
CA SER A 5 -29.22 2.32 7.38
C SER A 5 -27.72 2.13 7.22
N SER A 6 -26.98 2.37 8.31
CA SER A 6 -25.62 1.90 8.61
C SER A 6 -24.63 1.91 7.45
N SER A 7 -23.84 2.98 7.39
CA SER A 7 -22.57 3.13 6.69
C SER A 7 -21.84 1.80 6.48
N GLU A 8 -21.70 1.37 5.22
CA GLU A 8 -20.66 0.41 4.88
C GLU A 8 -19.32 0.90 5.44
N PRO A 9 -18.46 0.01 5.97
CA PRO A 9 -17.14 0.42 6.42
C PRO A 9 -16.41 1.08 5.24
N VAL A 10 -15.96 2.31 5.43
CA VAL A 10 -15.21 3.06 4.42
C VAL A 10 -13.95 2.26 4.11
N SER A 11 -13.89 1.70 2.90
CA SER A 11 -12.72 0.96 2.44
C SER A 11 -11.55 1.93 2.25
N ILE A 12 -10.37 1.46 2.61
CA ILE A 12 -9.12 2.22 2.58
C ILE A 12 -8.33 1.72 1.37
N PRO A 13 -8.21 2.53 0.30
CA PRO A 13 -7.52 2.11 -0.91
C PRO A 13 -6.02 2.03 -0.66
N VAL A 14 -5.46 0.85 -0.93
CA VAL A 14 -4.04 0.54 -0.81
C VAL A 14 -3.44 0.36 -2.21
N VAL A 15 -2.35 1.08 -2.48
CA VAL A 15 -1.48 0.79 -3.62
C VAL A 15 -0.30 -0.03 -3.12
N VAL A 16 0.08 -1.05 -3.88
CA VAL A 16 1.20 -1.93 -3.53
C VAL A 16 2.27 -1.81 -4.59
N LEU A 17 3.52 -1.64 -4.18
CA LEU A 17 4.71 -1.79 -5.00
C LEU A 17 5.32 -3.16 -4.72
N GLY A 18 5.72 -3.90 -5.75
CA GLY A 18 6.46 -5.13 -5.51
C GLY A 18 7.05 -5.76 -6.75
N TRP A 19 7.79 -6.84 -6.52
CA TRP A 19 8.49 -7.58 -7.56
C TRP A 19 7.71 -8.88 -7.84
N LYS A 20 7.19 -9.03 -9.07
CA LYS A 20 6.27 -10.08 -9.52
C LYS A 20 4.81 -9.83 -9.12
N ARG A 21 4.09 -9.07 -9.95
CA ARG A 21 2.64 -8.83 -9.86
C ARG A 21 1.84 -10.10 -9.60
N THR A 22 2.17 -11.21 -10.28
CA THR A 22 1.48 -12.50 -10.14
C THR A 22 1.45 -13.01 -8.70
N ASN A 23 2.49 -12.72 -7.91
CA ASN A 23 2.49 -13.00 -6.49
C ASN A 23 1.70 -11.95 -5.72
N GLY A 24 1.97 -10.66 -5.95
CA GLY A 24 1.35 -9.57 -5.21
C GLY A 24 -0.18 -9.63 -5.23
N VAL A 25 -0.76 -9.92 -6.41
CA VAL A 25 -2.23 -10.00 -6.58
C VAL A 25 -2.87 -11.22 -5.93
N VAL A 26 -2.09 -12.25 -5.58
CA VAL A 26 -2.58 -13.45 -4.91
C VAL A 26 -2.42 -13.31 -3.39
N TYR A 27 -1.23 -12.94 -2.93
CA TYR A 27 -0.92 -12.97 -1.49
C TYR A 27 -1.38 -11.73 -0.73
N VAL A 28 -1.28 -10.53 -1.32
CA VAL A 28 -1.55 -9.29 -0.58
C VAL A 28 -3.04 -9.14 -0.24
N PRO A 29 -3.99 -9.40 -1.16
CA PRO A 29 -5.42 -9.31 -0.82
C PRO A 29 -5.82 -10.23 0.33
N ASP A 30 -5.29 -11.46 0.38
CA ASP A 30 -5.57 -12.42 1.45
C ASP A 30 -5.12 -11.86 2.81
N VAL A 31 -3.92 -11.27 2.88
CA VAL A 31 -3.41 -10.65 4.11
C VAL A 31 -4.24 -9.41 4.49
N LEU A 32 -4.61 -8.57 3.52
CA LEU A 32 -5.42 -7.37 3.79
C LEU A 32 -6.85 -7.72 4.23
N ALA A 33 -7.36 -8.88 3.86
CA ALA A 33 -8.66 -9.38 4.30
C ALA A 33 -8.62 -9.95 5.73
N GLU A 34 -7.44 -10.18 6.32
CA GLU A 34 -7.32 -10.65 7.68
C GLU A 34 -7.95 -9.67 8.68
N ARG A 35 -8.47 -10.20 9.79
CA ARG A 35 -9.00 -9.42 10.92
C ARG A 35 -10.11 -8.43 10.52
N ASN A 36 -10.85 -8.71 9.45
CA ASN A 36 -11.86 -7.82 8.86
C ASN A 36 -11.32 -6.40 8.67
N ALA A 37 -10.07 -6.28 8.23
CA ALA A 37 -9.45 -4.98 8.04
C ALA A 37 -10.09 -4.23 6.85
N PRO A 38 -10.19 -2.90 6.91
CA PRO A 38 -10.87 -2.10 5.90
C PRO A 38 -10.01 -1.87 4.64
N TYR A 39 -8.90 -2.59 4.49
CA TYR A 39 -7.91 -2.34 3.44
C TYR A 39 -8.28 -3.05 2.15
N VAL A 40 -8.26 -2.32 1.03
CA VAL A 40 -8.51 -2.90 -0.30
C VAL A 40 -7.35 -2.55 -1.21
N MET A 41 -6.66 -3.57 -1.72
CA MET A 41 -5.65 -3.36 -2.75
C MET A 41 -6.33 -2.91 -4.05
N THR A 42 -6.06 -1.67 -4.46
CA THR A 42 -6.65 -1.04 -5.66
C THR A 42 -5.70 -1.05 -6.85
N ALA A 43 -4.40 -1.06 -6.60
CA ALA A 43 -3.40 -1.25 -7.65
C ALA A 43 -2.16 -1.97 -7.11
N MET A 44 -1.51 -2.68 -8.03
CA MET A 44 -0.20 -3.29 -7.85
C MET A 44 0.73 -2.76 -8.94
N VAL A 45 1.76 -2.02 -8.54
CA VAL A 45 2.84 -1.52 -9.40
C VAL A 45 3.99 -2.52 -9.35
N ASP A 46 4.39 -3.01 -10.52
CA ASP A 46 5.35 -4.09 -10.65
C ASP A 46 6.63 -3.65 -11.35
N PHE A 47 7.76 -4.27 -10.99
CA PHE A 47 9.07 -3.92 -11.53
C PHE A 47 9.47 -4.71 -12.78
N VAL A 48 8.84 -5.85 -13.09
CA VAL A 48 9.42 -6.84 -14.03
C VAL A 48 8.42 -7.53 -14.95
N GLU A 49 7.32 -8.06 -14.42
CA GLU A 49 6.31 -8.84 -15.14
C GLU A 49 5.39 -7.99 -16.02
N THR A 50 5.18 -6.71 -15.69
CA THR A 50 4.40 -5.82 -16.54
C THR A 50 5.21 -5.32 -17.75
N LEU A 51 4.54 -4.99 -18.85
CA LEU A 51 5.18 -4.34 -20.00
C LEU A 51 5.80 -3.01 -19.55
N GLU A 52 6.91 -2.62 -20.17
CA GLU A 52 7.70 -1.44 -19.76
C GLU A 52 6.89 -0.16 -19.48
N PRO A 53 5.84 0.20 -20.26
CA PRO A 53 5.04 1.39 -19.96
C PRO A 53 4.30 1.33 -18.61
N TYR A 54 4.09 0.14 -18.07
CA TYR A 54 3.36 -0.13 -16.83
C TYR A 54 4.27 -0.66 -15.71
N ARG A 55 5.60 -0.66 -15.92
CA ARG A 55 6.57 -0.98 -14.87
C ARG A 55 6.72 0.19 -13.91
N TYR A 56 7.21 -0.10 -12.71
CA TYR A 56 7.61 0.95 -11.78
C TYR A 56 8.59 1.90 -12.45
N THR A 57 8.19 3.16 -12.43
CA THR A 57 9.05 4.33 -12.46
C THR A 57 8.43 5.32 -11.48
N PRO A 58 9.17 6.32 -10.96
CA PRO A 58 8.60 7.37 -10.13
C PRO A 58 7.40 8.04 -10.79
N LYS A 59 7.53 8.31 -12.10
CA LYS A 59 6.46 8.89 -12.92
C LYS A 59 5.22 8.00 -12.95
N ASN A 60 5.37 6.70 -13.19
CA ASN A 60 4.23 5.78 -13.26
C ASN A 60 3.54 5.61 -11.90
N LEU A 61 4.30 5.57 -10.80
CA LEU A 61 3.73 5.57 -9.46
C LEU A 61 2.93 6.86 -9.21
N GLY A 62 3.50 8.02 -9.53
CA GLY A 62 2.80 9.30 -9.41
C GLY A 62 1.50 9.33 -10.24
N VAL A 63 1.54 8.89 -11.49
CA VAL A 63 0.34 8.79 -12.34
C VAL A 63 -0.73 7.92 -11.69
N ILE A 64 -0.37 6.76 -11.15
CA ILE A 64 -1.32 5.86 -10.49
C ILE A 64 -1.93 6.54 -9.25
N LEU A 65 -1.09 7.12 -8.37
CA LEU A 65 -1.56 7.80 -7.16
C LEU A 65 -2.51 8.96 -7.47
N HIS A 66 -2.18 9.80 -8.47
CA HIS A 66 -2.98 10.97 -8.84
C HIS A 66 -4.28 10.65 -9.57
N ASN A 67 -4.42 9.46 -10.18
CA ASN A 67 -5.59 9.12 -10.99
C ASN A 67 -6.51 8.06 -10.37
N LEU A 68 -6.07 7.37 -9.32
CA LEU A 68 -6.92 6.40 -8.63
C LEU A 68 -8.00 7.08 -7.79
N HIS A 69 -9.21 6.56 -7.92
CA HIS A 69 -10.37 6.88 -7.10
C HIS A 69 -11.05 5.60 -6.61
N PRO A 70 -11.42 5.49 -5.33
CA PRO A 70 -11.17 6.44 -4.25
C PRO A 70 -9.67 6.66 -4.00
N ARG A 71 -9.30 7.80 -3.40
CA ARG A 71 -7.89 8.19 -3.24
C ARG A 71 -7.09 7.17 -2.45
N PRO A 72 -5.95 6.67 -2.96
CA PRO A 72 -4.99 5.91 -2.16
C PRO A 72 -4.68 6.60 -0.84
N ARG A 73 -4.93 5.92 0.27
CA ARG A 73 -4.57 6.37 1.62
C ARG A 73 -3.36 5.63 2.16
N ALA A 74 -3.03 4.48 1.57
CA ALA A 74 -1.85 3.73 1.90
C ALA A 74 -1.05 3.33 0.66
N LEU A 75 0.28 3.39 0.78
CA LEU A 75 1.23 2.78 -0.12
C LEU A 75 2.00 1.70 0.63
N VAL A 76 2.02 0.47 0.13
CA VAL A 76 2.84 -0.62 0.68
C VAL A 76 3.96 -0.92 -0.29
N VAL A 77 5.20 -0.74 0.15
CA VAL A 77 6.41 -1.13 -0.59
C VAL A 77 6.81 -2.52 -0.13
N GLY A 78 6.67 -3.49 -1.02
CA GLY A 78 6.82 -4.90 -0.74
C GLY A 78 8.26 -5.32 -0.43
N THR A 79 8.40 -6.46 0.23
CA THR A 79 9.67 -7.03 0.71
C THR A 79 10.72 -7.28 -0.37
N ALA A 80 10.29 -7.48 -1.62
CA ALA A 80 11.18 -7.74 -2.75
C ALA A 80 11.62 -6.47 -3.50
N VAL A 81 11.23 -5.28 -3.02
CA VAL A 81 11.70 -4.00 -3.58
C VAL A 81 13.08 -3.67 -2.98
N PRO A 82 14.08 -3.29 -3.79
CA PRO A 82 15.39 -2.90 -3.28
C PRO A 82 15.31 -1.71 -2.29
N PRO A 83 15.92 -1.80 -1.10
CA PRO A 83 15.93 -0.71 -0.12
C PRO A 83 16.51 0.61 -0.65
N SER A 84 17.39 0.54 -1.66
CA SER A 84 17.97 1.71 -2.32
C SER A 84 16.94 2.62 -3.01
N LEU A 85 15.73 2.14 -3.25
CA LEU A 85 14.64 2.92 -3.86
C LEU A 85 13.77 3.66 -2.84
N THR A 86 14.04 3.51 -1.54
CA THR A 86 13.21 4.07 -0.47
C THR A 86 13.03 5.58 -0.64
N ASP A 87 14.13 6.33 -0.77
CA ASP A 87 14.08 7.79 -0.86
C ASP A 87 13.25 8.28 -2.06
N GLU A 88 13.41 7.63 -3.21
CA GLU A 88 12.69 7.97 -4.44
C GLU A 88 11.18 7.69 -4.30
N ILE A 89 10.81 6.53 -3.74
CA ILE A 89 9.42 6.15 -3.53
C ILE A 89 8.76 7.07 -2.49
N THR A 90 9.48 7.37 -1.40
CA THR A 90 9.01 8.29 -0.36
C THR A 90 8.82 9.70 -0.91
N ALA A 91 9.69 10.17 -1.81
CA ALA A 91 9.53 11.47 -2.46
C ALA A 91 8.23 11.55 -3.28
N VAL A 92 7.94 10.52 -4.09
CA VAL A 92 6.69 10.45 -4.87
C VAL A 92 5.45 10.39 -3.96
N TRP A 93 5.52 9.62 -2.88
CA TRP A 93 4.43 9.56 -1.90
C TRP A 93 4.17 10.92 -1.24
N ASN A 94 5.23 11.59 -0.77
CA ASN A 94 5.11 12.89 -0.12
C ASN A 94 4.57 13.96 -1.07
N GLU A 95 5.01 13.97 -2.33
CA GLU A 95 4.46 14.85 -3.36
C GLU A 95 2.95 14.61 -3.54
N TYR A 96 2.52 13.36 -3.65
CA TYR A 96 1.10 13.01 -3.74
C TYR A 96 0.30 13.44 -2.50
N VAL A 97 0.84 13.23 -1.29
CA VAL A 97 0.21 13.68 -0.04
C VAL A 97 0.04 15.20 -0.05
N ASP A 98 1.08 15.93 -0.44
CA ASP A 98 1.12 17.39 -0.41
C ASP A 98 0.20 18.03 -1.45
N THR A 99 0.10 17.43 -2.64
CA THR A 99 -0.62 18.00 -3.79
C THR A 99 -2.05 17.49 -3.93
N VAL A 100 -2.36 16.27 -3.48
CA VAL A 100 -3.68 15.66 -3.66
C VAL A 100 -4.39 15.47 -2.33
N LEU A 101 -3.76 14.76 -1.38
CA LEU A 101 -4.46 14.42 -0.14
C LEU A 101 -4.75 15.65 0.73
N LYS A 102 -3.84 16.61 0.83
CA LYS A 102 -4.08 17.86 1.58
C LYS A 102 -5.20 18.71 0.98
N GLU A 103 -5.37 18.67 -0.34
CA GLU A 103 -6.44 19.41 -1.03
C GLU A 103 -7.80 18.73 -0.82
N GLU A 104 -7.86 17.40 -0.97
CA GLU A 104 -9.13 16.66 -0.88
C GLU A 104 -9.58 16.37 0.56
N PHE A 105 -8.66 16.31 1.52
CA PHE A 105 -8.95 16.00 2.92
C PHE A 105 -8.54 17.18 3.83
N PRO A 106 -9.40 18.20 3.97
CA PRO A 106 -9.08 19.42 4.72
C PRO A 106 -8.83 19.16 6.21
N GLY A 107 -8.09 20.07 6.85
CA GLY A 107 -7.77 20.00 8.26
C GLY A 107 -6.65 18.99 8.55
N GLU A 108 -6.91 18.02 9.43
CA GLU A 108 -5.94 16.99 9.82
C GLU A 108 -6.25 15.61 9.21
N GLU A 109 -7.34 15.48 8.45
CA GLU A 109 -7.74 14.17 7.92
C GLU A 109 -6.71 13.60 6.95
N TRP A 110 -6.08 14.45 6.13
CA TRP A 110 -5.00 14.02 5.25
C TRP A 110 -3.87 13.31 6.01
N LYS A 111 -3.62 13.63 7.29
CA LYS A 111 -2.57 12.99 8.10
C LYS A 111 -2.82 11.50 8.35
N LYS A 112 -4.06 11.03 8.17
CA LYS A 112 -4.39 9.60 8.21
C LYS A 112 -4.01 8.96 6.87
N ASN A 113 -2.73 8.90 6.56
CA ASN A 113 -2.17 8.24 5.38
C ASN A 113 -0.85 7.57 5.76
N VAL A 114 -0.38 6.59 4.99
CA VAL A 114 0.86 5.89 5.31
C VAL A 114 1.58 5.36 4.08
N CYS A 115 2.91 5.48 4.08
CA CYS A 115 3.80 4.73 3.19
C CYS A 115 4.55 3.69 4.03
N SER A 116 4.18 2.42 3.87
CA SER A 116 4.73 1.27 4.58
C SER A 116 5.89 0.66 3.81
N HIS A 117 7.10 0.73 4.36
CA HIS A 117 8.32 0.24 3.71
C HIS A 117 8.74 -1.13 4.26
N LEU A 118 8.09 -2.21 3.81
CA LEU A 118 8.35 -3.57 4.32
C LEU A 118 9.77 -4.06 4.00
N GLN A 119 10.35 -3.60 2.90
CA GLN A 119 11.71 -3.93 2.51
C GLN A 119 12.77 -3.47 3.53
N LEU A 120 12.46 -2.51 4.42
CA LEU A 120 13.41 -2.10 5.45
C LEU A 120 13.51 -3.10 6.61
N PHE A 121 12.51 -3.96 6.79
CA PHE A 121 12.41 -4.91 7.90
C PHE A 121 12.53 -6.37 7.43
N HIS A 122 12.05 -6.64 6.22
CA HIS A 122 11.84 -8.00 5.72
C HIS A 122 12.36 -8.17 4.29
N TYR A 123 13.44 -7.45 3.91
CA TYR A 123 13.97 -7.54 2.54
C TYR A 123 14.26 -8.97 2.12
N VAL A 124 13.83 -9.31 0.90
CA VAL A 124 14.15 -10.59 0.25
C VAL A 124 14.61 -10.34 -1.17
N SER A 125 15.65 -11.03 -1.62
CA SER A 125 16.08 -10.90 -3.02
C SER A 125 15.06 -11.55 -3.96
N PRO A 126 14.54 -10.83 -4.96
CA PRO A 126 13.60 -11.39 -5.93
C PRO A 126 14.22 -12.46 -6.86
N GLU A 127 15.56 -12.49 -6.94
CA GLU A 127 16.32 -13.47 -7.72
C GLU A 127 16.29 -14.85 -7.07
N THR A 128 16.33 -14.89 -5.74
CA THR A 128 16.35 -16.14 -4.95
C THR A 128 14.96 -16.54 -4.44
N THR A 129 14.00 -15.61 -4.46
CA THR A 129 12.68 -15.80 -3.87
C THR A 129 11.58 -15.87 -4.95
N LYS A 130 10.93 -17.03 -5.06
CA LYS A 130 9.87 -17.26 -6.05
C LYS A 130 8.52 -16.68 -5.62
N HIS A 131 8.18 -16.76 -4.33
CA HIS A 131 6.95 -16.26 -3.73
C HIS A 131 7.28 -15.53 -2.43
N PRO A 132 6.45 -14.58 -1.95
CA PRO A 132 6.61 -13.97 -0.64
C PRO A 132 6.80 -15.07 0.42
N PRO A 133 7.90 -15.05 1.17
CA PRO A 133 8.16 -16.11 2.13
C PRO A 133 7.15 -16.02 3.26
N LYS A 134 6.52 -17.16 3.53
CA LYS A 134 5.62 -17.30 4.68
C LYS A 134 6.45 -17.31 5.97
N ASN A 135 5.86 -16.82 7.05
CA ASN A 135 6.40 -16.91 8.42
C ASN A 135 7.65 -16.08 8.71
N ILE A 136 7.97 -15.08 7.88
CA ILE A 136 9.03 -14.10 8.23
C ILE A 136 8.46 -12.83 8.88
N GLY A 137 7.14 -12.77 9.07
CA GLY A 137 6.45 -11.71 9.81
C GLY A 137 6.07 -10.48 8.99
N TRP A 138 6.33 -10.46 7.67
CA TRP A 138 6.03 -9.30 6.83
C TRP A 138 4.53 -9.00 6.75
N GLU A 139 3.69 -10.03 6.79
CA GLU A 139 2.22 -9.92 6.78
C GLU A 139 1.74 -9.11 7.99
N ARG A 140 2.25 -9.53 9.16
CA ARG A 140 1.97 -8.90 10.45
C ARG A 140 2.51 -7.47 10.51
N GLU A 141 3.72 -7.25 10.02
CA GLU A 141 4.33 -5.92 9.99
C GLU A 141 3.58 -4.96 9.06
N MET A 142 3.11 -5.44 7.90
CA MET A 142 2.27 -4.67 6.98
C MET A 142 1.00 -4.20 7.68
N LEU A 143 0.22 -5.13 8.23
CA LEU A 143 -1.02 -4.78 8.92
C LEU A 143 -0.77 -3.89 10.14
N ARG A 144 0.33 -4.11 10.89
CA ARG A 144 0.71 -3.25 12.03
C ARG A 144 0.96 -1.81 11.60
N GLN A 145 1.70 -1.58 10.52
CA GLN A 145 1.99 -0.23 10.02
C GLN A 145 0.73 0.47 9.51
N LEU A 146 -0.20 -0.27 8.88
CA LEU A 146 -1.49 0.29 8.46
C LEU A 146 -2.39 0.61 9.67
N ASP A 147 -2.52 -0.33 10.61
CA ASP A 147 -3.42 -0.20 11.77
C ASP A 147 -3.01 0.95 12.69
N VAL A 148 -1.71 1.22 12.86
CA VAL A 148 -1.26 2.39 13.65
C VAL A 148 -1.87 3.71 13.14
N VAL A 149 -2.18 3.81 11.85
CA VAL A 149 -2.76 5.02 11.24
C VAL A 149 -4.28 4.95 11.15
N PHE A 150 -4.82 3.79 10.74
CA PHE A 150 -6.24 3.67 10.40
C PHE A 150 -7.10 3.01 11.47
N ARG A 151 -6.48 2.23 12.35
CA ARG A 151 -7.13 1.44 13.40
C ARG A 151 -6.29 1.47 14.69
N PRO A 152 -5.98 2.66 15.26
CA PRO A 152 -5.09 2.78 16.41
C PRO A 152 -5.61 2.06 17.66
N GLU A 153 -6.88 1.67 17.69
CA GLU A 153 -7.49 0.83 18.71
C GLU A 153 -7.05 -0.64 18.67
N VAL A 154 -6.47 -1.09 17.54
CA VAL A 154 -5.99 -2.47 17.38
C VAL A 154 -4.62 -2.63 18.04
N THR A 155 -4.57 -3.52 19.02
CA THR A 155 -3.31 -3.95 19.65
C THR A 155 -2.67 -5.09 18.86
N TRP A 156 -1.34 -5.09 18.87
CA TRP A 156 -0.47 -6.10 18.27
C TRP A 156 0.42 -6.67 19.37
N ASP A 157 0.34 -7.98 19.61
CA ASP A 157 1.10 -8.72 20.65
C ASP A 157 2.52 -9.10 20.18
#